data_AF-A0A9D0W134-F1
#
_entry.id   AF-A0A9D0W134-F1
#
_cell.length_a   1.000
_cell.length_b   1.000
_cell.length_c   1.000
_cell.angle_alpha   90.00
_cell.angle_beta   90.00
_cell.angle_gamma   90.00
#
_symmetry.space_group_name_H-M   'P 1'
#
loop_
_entity.id
_entity.type
_entity.pdbx_description
1 polymer ?
#
loop_
_entity_poly.entity_id
_entity_poly.type
_entity_poly.pdbx_seq_one_letter_code
_entity_poly.pdbx_strand_id
1 'polypeptide(L)'
;HFHPNDPSHLADFAASLTTSAREEQQEVLEALDLLTRMERVHVLINKELELAKAQAQIRKQVEQEMQAHQREAILREQLKIIQKELGISKDDRTADIDVFRERLEGLALPETAQKRIEQEMQKFSVLETGSPEYATTRNYLDWLTQLPWGRITEDQLDLDAARRILDEDHDGLDDIKQRILEFIGVGIMKGEVSGSILLFVGPPGVGKTSLGRSIARALGRKFFRFSLGGMRDEAEIKGHRRTYVGAMPGKFIQAIKDTESANPVIMLDEIDKIGASYQGDPASALLEVLDPEQNSEFLDHYLDVPFDLSKVLFICTANQLDTIPGPLLDRMEVISLSGYLASEKLEIARNHLLPRQLERAGLKKRGQLRIDKAALRRIVEDYAREAGVRRLEKYLGAIVRKAVVKILKGEKTPIRVRASDVEDYLGKPVFPKEKAISGVGVVTGLAWTAMGGATLSVEATHIHSYQRGFKLTGQLGDVMRESAEIAYSYILANAEQWGAPPDFFEKALVHLHVPAGATPK
;
A
#
# COMPACT_ATOMS: atom_id res chain seq x y z
N HIS A 1 -48.98 53.24 19.95
CA HIS A 1 -49.58 53.53 18.63
C HIS A 1 -48.52 53.26 17.56
N PHE A 2 -48.51 52.08 16.94
CA PHE A 2 -47.70 51.82 15.74
C PHE A 2 -48.52 52.29 14.54
N HIS A 3 -48.02 53.26 13.77
CA HIS A 3 -48.67 53.70 12.54
C HIS A 3 -47.76 53.34 11.36
N PRO A 4 -48.18 52.46 10.43
CA PRO A 4 -47.34 52.03 9.29
C PRO A 4 -47.00 53.14 8.28
N ASN A 5 -47.50 54.36 8.50
CA ASN A 5 -47.18 55.55 7.71
C ASN A 5 -46.12 56.44 8.37
N ASP A 6 -45.59 56.05 9.53
CA ASP A 6 -44.44 56.71 10.15
C ASP A 6 -43.16 55.99 9.68
N PRO A 7 -42.33 56.63 8.81
CA PRO A 7 -41.16 55.99 8.22
C PRO A 7 -40.12 55.56 9.26
N SER A 8 -40.01 56.27 10.38
CA SER A 8 -39.00 55.96 11.40
C SER A 8 -39.38 54.68 12.15
N HIS A 9 -40.64 54.59 12.60
CA HIS A 9 -41.14 53.41 13.28
C HIS A 9 -41.21 52.19 12.35
N LEU A 10 -41.49 52.42 11.06
CA LEU A 10 -41.49 51.36 10.06
C LEU A 10 -40.09 50.76 9.85
N ALA A 11 -39.05 51.60 9.80
CA ALA A 11 -37.66 51.13 9.65
C ALA A 11 -37.22 50.26 10.83
N ASP A 12 -37.50 50.68 12.07
CA ASP A 12 -37.13 49.91 13.27
C ASP A 12 -37.90 48.58 13.34
N PHE A 13 -39.19 48.58 13.00
CA PHE A 13 -40.01 47.36 12.94
C PHE A 13 -39.54 46.41 11.84
N ALA A 14 -39.26 46.93 10.65
CA ALA A 14 -38.75 46.17 9.51
C ALA A 14 -37.42 45.47 9.85
N ALA A 15 -36.49 46.15 10.54
CA ALA A 15 -35.25 45.55 10.99
C ALA A 15 -35.48 44.37 11.95
N SER A 16 -36.46 44.49 12.86
CA SER A 16 -36.80 43.44 13.84
C SER A 16 -37.37 42.16 13.23
N LEU A 17 -37.89 42.23 12.00
CA LEU A 17 -38.42 41.07 11.27
C LEU A 17 -37.35 40.28 10.52
N THR A 18 -36.11 40.78 10.47
CA THR A 18 -35.00 40.11 9.79
C THR A 18 -34.20 39.25 10.78
N THR A 19 -33.53 38.22 10.26
CA THR A 19 -32.62 37.34 11.02
C THR A 19 -31.19 37.90 11.10
N SER A 20 -31.03 39.20 10.91
CA SER A 20 -29.74 39.91 10.90
C SER A 20 -29.00 39.83 12.24
N ALA A 21 -27.67 40.01 12.20
CA ALA A 21 -26.85 40.02 13.41
C ALA A 21 -27.19 41.22 14.33
N ARG A 22 -26.91 41.10 15.63
CA ARG A 22 -27.23 42.15 16.60
C ARG A 22 -26.48 43.44 16.30
N GLU A 23 -25.27 43.32 15.76
CA GLU A 23 -24.42 44.43 15.34
C GLU A 23 -25.07 45.21 14.19
N GLU A 24 -25.62 44.52 13.18
CA GLU A 24 -26.34 45.14 12.07
C GLU A 24 -27.64 45.82 12.53
N GLN A 25 -28.35 45.26 13.51
CA GLN A 25 -29.54 45.88 14.11
C GLN A 25 -29.19 47.13 14.93
N GLN A 26 -28.07 47.08 15.65
CA GLN A 26 -27.56 48.22 16.40
C GLN A 26 -27.15 49.37 15.46
N GLU A 27 -26.51 49.05 14.33
CA GLU A 27 -26.17 50.02 13.29
C GLU A 27 -27.40 50.73 12.69
N VAL A 28 -28.55 50.08 12.64
CA VAL A 28 -29.82 50.69 12.23
C VAL A 28 -30.30 51.68 13.30
N LEU A 29 -30.24 51.32 14.59
CA LEU A 29 -30.67 52.20 15.69
C LEU A 29 -29.76 53.43 15.84
N GLU A 30 -28.47 53.29 15.56
CA GLU A 30 -27.49 54.38 15.62
C GLU A 30 -27.62 55.38 14.46
N ALA A 31 -28.29 55.00 13.37
CA ALA A 31 -28.53 55.89 12.24
C ALA A 31 -29.64 56.90 12.57
N LEU A 32 -29.28 58.08 13.07
CA LEU A 32 -30.25 59.16 13.40
C LEU A 32 -30.91 59.76 12.15
N ASP A 33 -30.22 59.76 11.01
CA ASP A 33 -30.77 60.19 9.73
C ASP A 33 -31.72 59.12 9.16
N LEU A 34 -32.95 59.52 8.86
CA LEU A 34 -34.03 58.61 8.45
C LEU A 34 -33.73 57.92 7.12
N LEU A 35 -33.22 58.65 6.12
CA LEU A 35 -32.89 58.07 4.82
C LEU A 35 -31.80 57.01 4.95
N THR A 36 -30.73 57.35 5.67
CA THR A 36 -29.63 56.44 5.95
C THR A 36 -30.11 55.18 6.71
N ARG A 37 -31.01 55.35 7.67
CA ARG A 37 -31.62 54.22 8.40
C ARG A 37 -32.43 53.33 7.46
N MET A 38 -33.28 53.91 6.62
CA MET A 38 -34.11 53.17 5.66
C MET A 38 -33.27 52.40 4.64
N GLU A 39 -32.18 52.96 4.14
CA GLU A 39 -31.25 52.26 3.23
C GLU A 39 -30.63 51.03 3.89
N ARG A 40 -30.19 51.15 5.15
CA ARG A 40 -29.63 50.04 5.92
C ARG A 40 -30.65 48.92 6.13
N VAL A 41 -31.86 49.27 6.55
CA VAL A 41 -32.95 48.30 6.77
C VAL A 41 -33.37 47.62 5.46
N HIS A 42 -33.40 48.36 4.35
CA HIS A 42 -33.73 47.81 3.04
C HIS A 42 -32.72 46.74 2.60
N VAL A 43 -31.43 46.89 2.91
CA VAL A 43 -30.42 45.85 2.66
C VAL A 43 -30.72 44.60 3.49
N LEU A 44 -31.03 44.76 4.77
CA LEU A 44 -31.36 43.62 5.65
C LEU A 44 -32.61 42.87 5.19
N ILE A 45 -33.67 43.59 4.80
CA ILE A 45 -34.90 42.98 4.27
C ILE A 45 -34.65 42.25 2.97
N ASN A 46 -33.83 42.79 2.05
CA ASN A 46 -33.53 42.09 0.81
C ASN A 46 -32.74 40.80 1.05
N LYS A 47 -31.79 40.80 1.99
CA LYS A 47 -31.09 39.57 2.39
C LYS A 47 -32.10 38.53 2.92
N GLU A 48 -33.02 38.95 3.78
CA GLU A 48 -34.06 38.07 4.35
C GLU A 48 -35.01 37.52 3.27
N LEU A 49 -35.39 38.35 2.29
CA LEU A 49 -36.24 37.96 1.18
C LEU A 49 -35.58 36.90 0.30
N GLU A 50 -34.29 37.05 -0.01
CA GLU A 50 -33.55 36.06 -0.80
C GLU A 50 -33.37 34.74 -0.04
N LEU A 51 -33.13 34.80 1.28
CA LEU A 51 -33.10 33.63 2.14
C LEU A 51 -34.45 32.89 2.13
N ALA A 52 -35.55 33.61 2.29
CA ALA A 52 -36.89 33.04 2.27
C ALA A 52 -37.23 32.38 0.92
N LYS A 53 -36.84 33.01 -0.20
CA LYS A 53 -36.99 32.42 -1.55
C LYS A 53 -36.19 31.13 -1.70
N ALA A 54 -34.92 31.12 -1.26
CA ALA A 54 -34.07 29.94 -1.32
C ALA A 54 -34.67 28.78 -0.49
N GLN A 55 -35.16 29.06 0.72
CA GLN A 55 -35.82 28.07 1.56
C GLN A 55 -37.12 27.52 0.92
N ALA A 56 -37.91 28.37 0.26
CA ALA A 56 -39.11 27.93 -0.45
C ALA A 56 -38.77 27.03 -1.65
N GLN A 57 -37.71 27.37 -2.38
CA GLN A 57 -37.23 26.57 -3.51
C GLN A 57 -36.70 25.21 -3.06
N ILE A 58 -35.93 25.15 -1.97
CA ILE A 58 -35.44 23.90 -1.38
C ILE A 58 -36.62 23.02 -0.95
N ARG A 59 -37.61 23.58 -0.23
CA ARG A 59 -38.80 22.83 0.19
C ARG A 59 -39.53 22.21 -1.01
N LYS A 60 -39.73 22.98 -2.08
CA LYS A 60 -40.37 22.49 -3.30
C LYS A 60 -39.58 21.36 -3.97
N GLN A 61 -38.25 21.46 -3.99
CA GLN A 61 -37.39 20.43 -4.58
C GLN A 61 -37.40 19.13 -3.75
N VAL A 62 -37.36 19.24 -2.42
CA VAL A 62 -37.48 18.10 -1.50
C VAL A 62 -38.84 17.41 -1.62
N GLU A 63 -39.93 18.16 -1.70
CA GLU A 63 -41.27 17.59 -1.92
C GLU A 63 -41.37 16.83 -3.25
N GLN A 64 -40.75 17.37 -4.32
CA GLN A 64 -40.73 16.71 -5.63
C GLN A 64 -39.93 15.41 -5.61
N GLU A 65 -38.74 15.41 -4.99
CA GLU A 65 -37.94 14.18 -4.82
C GLU A 65 -38.67 13.14 -3.95
N MET A 66 -39.28 13.56 -2.84
CA MET A 66 -40.05 12.66 -1.98
C MET A 66 -41.24 12.04 -2.72
N GLN A 67 -42.00 12.82 -3.50
CA GLN A 67 -43.10 12.29 -4.31
C GLN A 67 -42.60 11.34 -5.40
N ALA A 68 -41.46 11.63 -6.04
CA ALA A 68 -40.86 10.75 -7.04
C ALA A 68 -40.43 9.41 -6.40
N HIS A 69 -39.75 9.45 -5.26
CA HIS A 69 -39.35 8.25 -4.52
C HIS A 69 -40.54 7.44 -4.00
N GLN A 70 -41.58 8.10 -3.48
CA GLN A 70 -42.77 7.42 -3.01
C GLN A 70 -43.53 6.75 -4.17
N ARG A 71 -43.63 7.43 -5.32
CA ARG A 71 -44.23 6.85 -6.53
C ARG A 71 -43.40 5.67 -7.04
N GLU A 72 -42.08 5.76 -7.06
CA GLU A 72 -41.20 4.67 -7.45
C GLU A 72 -41.34 3.46 -6.53
N ALA A 73 -41.38 3.68 -5.21
CA ALA A 73 -41.58 2.62 -4.21
C ALA A 73 -42.91 1.89 -4.43
N ILE A 74 -44.01 2.63 -4.62
CA ILE A 74 -45.33 2.06 -4.92
C ILE A 74 -45.31 1.27 -6.22
N LEU A 75 -44.70 1.81 -7.28
CA LEU A 75 -44.60 1.12 -8.57
C LEU A 75 -43.77 -0.17 -8.47
N ARG A 76 -42.67 -0.18 -7.70
CA ARG A 76 -41.88 -1.40 -7.45
C ARG A 76 -42.68 -2.45 -6.68
N GLU A 77 -43.45 -2.02 -5.68
CA GLU A 77 -44.27 -2.93 -4.88
C GLU A 77 -45.44 -3.50 -5.69
N GLN A 78 -46.09 -2.68 -6.51
CA GLN A 78 -47.08 -3.14 -7.49
C GLN A 78 -46.47 -4.10 -8.52
N LEU A 79 -45.29 -3.80 -9.03
CA LEU A 79 -44.58 -4.67 -9.99
C LEU A 79 -44.24 -6.03 -9.35
N LYS A 80 -43.85 -6.03 -8.07
CA LYS A 80 -43.61 -7.26 -7.28
C LYS A 80 -44.88 -8.09 -7.10
N ILE A 81 -46.02 -7.45 -6.82
CA ILE A 81 -47.33 -8.12 -6.71
C ILE A 81 -47.77 -8.68 -8.06
N ILE A 82 -47.64 -7.91 -9.15
CA ILE A 82 -47.98 -8.32 -10.51
C ILE A 82 -47.11 -9.51 -10.96
N GLN A 83 -45.81 -9.49 -10.69
CA GLN A 83 -44.91 -10.61 -11.00
C GLN A 83 -45.29 -11.89 -10.24
N LYS A 84 -45.76 -11.75 -8.99
CA LYS A 84 -46.25 -12.85 -8.15
C LYS A 84 -47.57 -13.43 -8.66
N GLU A 85 -48.53 -12.60 -9.07
CA GLU A 85 -49.80 -13.05 -9.65
C GLU A 85 -49.64 -13.70 -11.03
N LEU A 86 -48.71 -13.21 -11.85
CA LEU A 86 -48.43 -13.77 -13.17
C LEU A 86 -47.64 -15.09 -13.14
N GLY A 87 -47.21 -15.55 -11.95
CA GLY A 87 -46.42 -16.78 -11.80
C GLY A 87 -45.01 -16.71 -12.42
N ILE A 88 -44.53 -15.50 -12.74
CA ILE A 88 -43.24 -15.26 -13.38
C ILE A 88 -42.10 -15.22 -12.35
N SER A 89 -42.39 -14.76 -11.13
CA SER A 89 -41.46 -14.84 -10.00
C SER A 89 -41.84 -16.02 -9.09
N LYS A 90 -40.93 -17.00 -8.94
CA LYS A 90 -40.94 -17.84 -7.74
C LYS A 90 -40.74 -16.90 -6.52
N ASP A 91 -41.29 -17.24 -5.34
CA ASP A 91 -41.04 -16.44 -4.12
C ASP A 91 -39.52 -16.15 -3.97
N ASP A 92 -39.13 -14.94 -3.53
CA ASP A 92 -37.73 -14.46 -3.46
C ASP A 92 -36.77 -15.53 -2.88
N ARG A 93 -37.24 -16.27 -1.87
CA ARG A 93 -36.53 -17.40 -1.24
C ARG A 93 -36.21 -18.54 -2.20
N THR A 94 -37.18 -18.91 -3.03
CA THR A 94 -37.04 -19.99 -4.00
C THR A 94 -36.09 -19.59 -5.11
N ALA A 95 -36.10 -18.32 -5.52
CA ALA A 95 -35.13 -17.77 -6.47
C ALA A 95 -33.70 -17.80 -5.90
N ASP A 96 -33.50 -17.39 -4.64
CA ASP A 96 -32.19 -17.49 -3.98
C ASP A 96 -31.68 -18.94 -3.93
N ILE A 97 -32.56 -19.91 -3.59
CA ILE A 97 -32.20 -21.34 -3.54
C ILE A 97 -31.79 -21.85 -4.93
N ASP A 98 -32.51 -21.47 -5.98
CA ASP A 98 -32.18 -21.89 -7.35
C ASP A 98 -30.82 -21.31 -7.78
N VAL A 99 -30.54 -20.04 -7.47
CA VAL A 99 -29.22 -19.41 -7.73
C VAL A 99 -28.10 -20.13 -6.97
N PHE A 100 -28.34 -20.48 -5.70
CA PHE A 100 -27.36 -21.23 -4.92
C PHE A 100 -27.10 -22.63 -5.48
N ARG A 101 -28.13 -23.31 -5.98
CA ARG A 101 -27.97 -24.61 -6.66
C ARG A 101 -27.19 -24.48 -7.95
N GLU A 102 -27.55 -23.52 -8.80
CA GLU A 102 -26.87 -23.27 -10.08
C GLU A 102 -25.36 -23.04 -9.89
N ARG A 103 -24.97 -22.30 -8.84
CA ARG A 103 -23.55 -22.08 -8.53
C ARG A 103 -22.80 -23.35 -8.10
N LEU A 104 -23.48 -24.31 -7.51
CA LEU A 104 -22.90 -25.58 -7.05
C LEU A 104 -22.87 -26.62 -8.17
N GLU A 105 -23.65 -26.44 -9.24
CA GLU A 105 -23.66 -27.35 -10.37
C GLU A 105 -22.27 -27.42 -11.02
N GLY A 106 -21.73 -28.64 -11.11
CA GLY A 106 -20.41 -28.89 -11.70
C GLY A 106 -19.21 -28.63 -10.78
N LEU A 107 -19.41 -28.24 -9.52
CA LEU A 107 -18.33 -28.15 -8.53
C LEU A 107 -18.11 -29.48 -7.82
N ALA A 108 -16.86 -29.74 -7.43
CA ALA A 108 -16.48 -30.92 -6.66
C ALA A 108 -16.46 -30.57 -5.16
N LEU A 109 -17.60 -30.76 -4.50
CA LEU A 109 -17.76 -30.48 -3.07
C LEU A 109 -17.23 -31.64 -2.22
N PRO A 110 -16.43 -31.36 -1.18
CA PRO A 110 -16.16 -32.34 -0.12
C PRO A 110 -17.45 -32.77 0.57
N GLU A 111 -17.51 -34.02 1.03
CA GLU A 111 -18.71 -34.59 1.68
C GLU A 111 -19.17 -33.74 2.89
N THR A 112 -18.23 -33.19 3.65
CA THR A 112 -18.49 -32.30 4.79
C THR A 112 -19.17 -31.00 4.36
N ALA A 113 -18.66 -30.36 3.31
CA ALA A 113 -19.22 -29.13 2.76
C ALA A 113 -20.60 -29.37 2.13
N GLN A 114 -20.76 -30.46 1.37
CA GLN A 114 -22.04 -30.82 0.75
C GLN A 114 -23.13 -31.04 1.81
N LYS A 115 -22.87 -31.87 2.83
CA LYS A 115 -23.80 -32.11 3.93
C LYS A 115 -24.20 -30.81 4.63
N ARG A 116 -23.24 -29.91 4.87
CA ARG A 116 -23.51 -28.63 5.53
C ARG A 116 -24.38 -27.71 4.69
N ILE A 117 -24.07 -27.58 3.40
CA ILE A 117 -24.83 -26.77 2.46
C ILE A 117 -26.27 -27.28 2.34
N GLU A 118 -26.47 -28.59 2.21
CA GLU A 118 -27.81 -29.19 2.12
C GLU A 118 -28.65 -28.94 3.38
N GLN A 119 -28.05 -29.09 4.56
CA GLN A 119 -28.71 -28.79 5.84
C GLN A 119 -29.14 -27.32 5.93
N GLU A 120 -28.28 -26.40 5.51
CA GLU A 120 -28.53 -24.96 5.58
C GLU A 120 -29.51 -24.50 4.50
N MET A 121 -29.50 -25.13 3.31
CA MET A 121 -30.55 -24.93 2.29
C MET A 121 -31.92 -25.39 2.78
N GLN A 122 -32.00 -26.55 3.45
CA GLN A 122 -33.24 -27.02 4.07
C GLN A 122 -33.71 -26.05 5.15
N LYS A 123 -32.82 -25.62 6.05
CA LYS A 123 -33.13 -24.62 7.07
C LYS A 123 -33.66 -23.33 6.44
N PHE A 124 -32.95 -22.80 5.44
CA PHE A 124 -33.34 -21.58 4.71
C PHE A 124 -34.72 -21.70 4.07
N SER A 125 -35.09 -22.87 3.56
CA SER A 125 -36.39 -23.12 2.94
C SER A 125 -37.58 -23.09 3.91
N VAL A 126 -37.34 -23.19 5.22
CA VAL A 126 -38.39 -23.16 6.24
C VAL A 126 -38.43 -21.81 6.97
N LEU A 127 -37.30 -21.10 7.05
CA LEU A 127 -37.20 -19.82 7.74
C LEU A 127 -38.15 -18.76 7.17
N GLU A 128 -38.71 -17.96 8.08
CA GLU A 128 -39.49 -16.76 7.76
C GLU A 128 -38.57 -15.59 7.41
N THR A 129 -38.93 -14.80 6.39
CA THR A 129 -38.11 -13.71 5.86
C THR A 129 -37.82 -12.59 6.86
N GLY A 130 -38.69 -12.42 7.89
CA GLY A 130 -38.51 -11.43 8.95
C GLY A 130 -37.56 -11.86 10.08
N SER A 131 -37.13 -13.13 10.10
CA SER A 131 -36.24 -13.63 11.15
C SER A 131 -34.80 -13.12 10.98
N PRO A 132 -34.11 -12.70 12.05
CA PRO A 132 -32.67 -12.41 12.01
C PRO A 132 -31.82 -13.60 11.50
N GLU A 133 -32.32 -14.82 11.69
CA GLU A 133 -31.66 -16.03 11.18
C GLU A 133 -31.74 -16.13 9.65
N TYR A 134 -32.79 -15.59 9.01
CA TYR A 134 -32.95 -15.64 7.56
C TYR A 134 -31.81 -14.91 6.85
N ALA A 135 -31.52 -13.67 7.25
CA ALA A 135 -30.43 -12.89 6.69
C ALA A 135 -29.06 -13.55 6.94
N THR A 136 -28.86 -14.10 8.14
CA THR A 136 -27.61 -14.77 8.52
C THR A 136 -27.38 -16.05 7.71
N THR A 137 -28.39 -16.92 7.60
CA THR A 137 -28.31 -18.16 6.80
C THR A 137 -28.18 -17.85 5.31
N ARG A 138 -28.89 -16.83 4.79
CA ARG A 138 -28.75 -16.39 3.40
C ARG A 138 -27.32 -15.98 3.08
N ASN A 139 -26.73 -15.12 3.91
CA ASN A 139 -25.36 -14.65 3.71
C ASN A 139 -24.36 -15.80 3.82
N TYR A 140 -24.58 -16.74 4.73
CA TYR A 140 -23.74 -17.93 4.87
C TYR A 140 -23.78 -18.82 3.63
N LEU A 141 -24.99 -19.12 3.11
CA LEU A 141 -25.16 -19.86 1.85
C LEU A 141 -24.57 -19.11 0.66
N ASP A 142 -24.70 -17.78 0.63
CA ASP A 142 -24.11 -16.95 -0.41
C ASP A 142 -22.58 -17.05 -0.43
N TRP A 143 -21.94 -17.02 0.74
CA TRP A 143 -20.49 -17.26 0.85
C TRP A 143 -20.11 -18.68 0.42
N LEU A 144 -20.76 -19.71 0.96
CA LEU A 144 -20.41 -21.10 0.65
C LEU A 144 -20.58 -21.43 -0.84
N THR A 145 -21.59 -20.88 -1.49
CA THR A 145 -21.89 -21.16 -2.91
C THR A 145 -21.01 -20.38 -3.88
N GLN A 146 -20.37 -19.30 -3.44
CA GLN A 146 -19.42 -18.54 -4.26
C GLN A 146 -17.98 -19.08 -4.20
N LEU A 147 -17.70 -20.00 -3.28
CA LEU A 147 -16.37 -20.59 -3.18
C LEU A 147 -16.12 -21.59 -4.33
N PRO A 148 -14.92 -21.57 -4.95
CA PRO A 148 -14.56 -22.39 -6.10
C PRO A 148 -14.19 -23.83 -5.68
N TRP A 149 -15.13 -24.55 -5.06
CA TRP A 149 -14.91 -25.92 -4.55
C TRP A 149 -14.36 -26.86 -5.63
N GLY A 150 -13.15 -27.35 -5.42
CA GLY A 150 -12.45 -28.25 -6.35
C GLY A 150 -12.08 -27.62 -7.71
N ARG A 151 -12.39 -26.34 -7.94
CA ARG A 151 -12.10 -25.65 -9.20
C ARG A 151 -10.73 -25.01 -9.13
N ILE A 152 -9.79 -25.57 -9.90
CA ILE A 152 -8.42 -25.06 -10.03
C ILE A 152 -8.20 -24.43 -11.41
N THR A 153 -7.27 -23.48 -11.45
CA THR A 153 -6.67 -23.00 -12.71
C THR A 153 -5.64 -24.00 -13.21
N GLU A 154 -5.54 -24.14 -14.53
CA GLU A 154 -4.55 -25.01 -15.16
C GLU A 154 -3.16 -24.37 -15.06
N ASP A 155 -2.20 -25.10 -14.47
CA ASP A 155 -0.85 -24.61 -14.29
C ASP A 155 -0.09 -24.59 -15.62
N GLN A 156 0.56 -23.47 -15.92
CA GLN A 156 1.48 -23.36 -17.03
C GLN A 156 2.87 -23.87 -16.61
N LEU A 157 3.11 -25.16 -16.82
CA LEU A 157 4.34 -25.88 -16.44
C LEU A 157 5.44 -25.80 -17.53
N ASP A 158 5.73 -24.59 -18.02
CA ASP A 158 6.78 -24.35 -19.03
C ASP A 158 7.88 -23.44 -18.46
N LEU A 159 9.05 -24.03 -18.23
CA LEU A 159 10.20 -23.34 -17.65
C LEU A 159 10.76 -22.23 -18.58
N ASP A 160 10.74 -22.44 -19.90
CA ASP A 160 11.23 -21.47 -20.88
C ASP A 160 10.24 -20.29 -21.01
N ALA A 161 8.94 -20.56 -20.91
CA ALA A 161 7.93 -19.50 -20.80
C ALA A 161 8.09 -18.71 -19.50
N ALA A 162 8.29 -19.39 -18.37
CA ALA A 162 8.51 -18.73 -17.08
C ALA A 162 9.72 -17.80 -17.12
N ARG A 163 10.84 -18.27 -17.71
CA ARG A 163 12.06 -17.46 -17.89
C ARG A 163 11.79 -16.20 -18.71
N ARG A 164 11.14 -16.35 -19.87
CA ARG A 164 10.77 -15.21 -20.74
C ARG A 164 9.90 -14.19 -20.01
N ILE A 165 8.93 -14.65 -19.21
CA ILE A 165 8.04 -13.78 -18.45
C ILE A 165 8.80 -13.00 -17.37
N LEU A 166 9.70 -13.67 -16.64
CA LEU A 166 10.51 -13.03 -15.60
C LEU A 166 11.48 -12.00 -16.19
N ASP A 167 12.08 -12.30 -17.34
CA ASP A 167 13.00 -11.41 -18.05
C ASP A 167 12.29 -10.20 -18.69
N GLU A 168 11.05 -10.38 -19.17
CA GLU A 168 10.24 -9.28 -19.69
C GLU A 168 9.80 -8.31 -18.60
N ASP A 169 9.47 -8.82 -17.40
CA ASP A 169 8.88 -8.00 -16.35
C ASP A 169 9.92 -7.28 -15.48
N HIS A 170 11.13 -7.83 -15.35
CA HIS A 170 12.19 -7.28 -14.50
C HIS A 170 13.56 -7.29 -15.20
N ASP A 171 14.22 -6.13 -15.25
CA ASP A 171 15.64 -6.03 -15.61
C ASP A 171 16.55 -6.49 -14.44
N GLY A 172 17.64 -7.18 -14.77
CA GLY A 172 18.61 -7.71 -13.80
C GLY A 172 18.04 -8.85 -12.95
N LEU A 173 18.47 -8.91 -11.68
CA LEU A 173 18.04 -9.93 -10.69
C LEU A 173 18.31 -11.38 -11.14
N ASP A 174 19.40 -11.62 -11.87
CA ASP A 174 19.69 -12.90 -12.51
C ASP A 174 19.70 -14.07 -11.50
N ASP A 175 20.42 -13.91 -10.39
CA ASP A 175 20.49 -14.92 -9.31
C ASP A 175 19.10 -15.24 -8.71
N ILE A 176 18.24 -14.22 -8.63
CA ILE A 176 16.91 -14.31 -8.01
C ILE A 176 15.94 -15.00 -8.97
N LYS A 177 15.98 -14.60 -10.25
CA LYS A 177 15.22 -15.27 -11.31
C LYS A 177 15.63 -16.72 -11.43
N GLN A 178 16.92 -17.03 -11.32
CA GLN A 178 17.41 -18.40 -11.33
C GLN A 178 16.82 -19.22 -10.19
N ARG A 179 16.82 -18.72 -8.94
CA ARG A 179 16.17 -19.41 -7.81
C ARG A 179 14.68 -19.63 -8.01
N ILE A 180 13.97 -18.64 -8.57
CA ILE A 180 12.54 -18.78 -8.89
C ILE A 180 12.34 -19.88 -9.95
N LEU A 181 13.22 -19.96 -10.95
CA LEU A 181 13.16 -21.02 -11.97
C LEU A 181 13.49 -22.39 -11.38
N GLU A 182 14.45 -22.50 -10.47
CA GLU A 182 14.75 -23.73 -9.72
C GLU A 182 13.52 -24.20 -8.94
N PHE A 183 12.86 -23.28 -8.22
CA PHE A 183 11.61 -23.54 -7.50
C PHE A 183 10.50 -24.05 -8.43
N ILE A 184 10.23 -23.33 -9.54
CA ILE A 184 9.23 -23.74 -10.54
C ILE A 184 9.60 -25.10 -11.13
N GLY A 185 10.88 -25.34 -11.43
CA GLY A 185 11.38 -26.60 -11.99
C GLY A 185 11.10 -27.81 -11.09
N VAL A 186 11.29 -27.66 -9.77
CA VAL A 186 10.93 -28.70 -8.81
C VAL A 186 9.42 -28.98 -8.83
N GLY A 187 8.60 -27.93 -8.92
CA GLY A 187 7.15 -28.08 -9.01
C GLY A 187 6.69 -28.76 -10.31
N ILE A 188 7.32 -28.45 -11.45
CA ILE A 188 7.07 -29.13 -12.73
C ILE A 188 7.37 -30.64 -12.60
N MET A 189 8.47 -31.01 -11.94
CA MET A 189 8.83 -32.41 -11.73
C MET A 189 7.86 -33.15 -10.81
N LYS A 190 7.28 -32.47 -9.82
CA LYS A 190 6.24 -33.02 -8.93
C LYS A 190 4.86 -33.09 -9.59
N GLY A 191 4.65 -32.34 -10.68
CA GLY A 191 3.35 -32.18 -11.33
C GLY A 191 2.44 -31.15 -10.66
N GLU A 192 2.91 -30.50 -9.59
CA GLU A 192 2.20 -29.44 -8.89
C GLU A 192 3.18 -28.47 -8.22
N VAL A 193 2.84 -27.19 -8.21
CA VAL A 193 3.56 -26.15 -7.48
C VAL A 193 2.80 -25.85 -6.18
N SER A 194 3.01 -26.68 -5.16
CA SER A 194 2.35 -26.59 -3.84
C SER A 194 3.31 -26.95 -2.70
N GLY A 195 2.94 -26.57 -1.47
CA GLY A 195 3.62 -27.02 -0.24
C GLY A 195 4.93 -26.33 0.14
N SER A 196 5.43 -25.37 -0.63
CA SER A 196 6.59 -24.55 -0.23
C SER A 196 6.26 -23.07 -0.28
N ILE A 197 6.74 -22.32 0.71
CA ILE A 197 6.44 -20.90 0.89
C ILE A 197 7.67 -20.11 0.48
N LEU A 198 7.53 -19.15 -0.44
CA LEU A 198 8.62 -18.26 -0.81
C LEU A 198 8.62 -17.01 0.09
N LEU A 199 9.76 -16.64 0.66
CA LEU A 199 9.93 -15.39 1.40
C LEU A 199 10.91 -14.47 0.69
N PHE A 200 10.40 -13.36 0.16
CA PHE A 200 11.20 -12.29 -0.41
C PHE A 200 11.61 -11.26 0.64
N VAL A 201 12.91 -11.19 0.94
CA VAL A 201 13.47 -10.25 1.91
C VAL A 201 14.28 -9.18 1.19
N GLY A 202 14.13 -7.92 1.55
CA GLY A 202 15.01 -6.87 1.02
C GLY A 202 14.50 -5.46 1.28
N PRO A 203 15.27 -4.42 0.95
CA PRO A 203 14.85 -3.05 1.19
C PRO A 203 13.58 -2.67 0.38
N PRO A 204 12.86 -1.61 0.77
CA PRO A 204 11.65 -1.21 0.06
C PRO A 204 11.96 -0.76 -1.38
N GLY A 205 11.10 -1.17 -2.32
CA GLY A 205 11.21 -0.76 -3.72
C GLY A 205 12.15 -1.58 -4.59
N VAL A 206 12.57 -2.77 -4.15
CA VAL A 206 13.37 -3.75 -4.94
C VAL A 206 12.53 -4.73 -5.78
N GLY A 207 11.24 -4.46 -5.98
CA GLY A 207 10.41 -5.28 -6.88
C GLY A 207 9.83 -6.57 -6.30
N LYS A 208 9.86 -6.79 -4.97
CA LYS A 208 9.28 -7.97 -4.31
C LYS A 208 7.85 -8.28 -4.75
N THR A 209 6.98 -7.26 -4.72
CA THR A 209 5.57 -7.37 -5.16
C THR A 209 5.41 -7.61 -6.65
N SER A 210 6.30 -7.03 -7.47
CA SER A 210 6.23 -7.23 -8.91
C SER A 210 6.72 -8.62 -9.31
N LEU A 211 7.69 -9.19 -8.59
CA LEU A 211 8.13 -10.58 -8.76
C LEU A 211 7.02 -11.59 -8.44
N GLY A 212 6.32 -11.43 -7.31
CA GLY A 212 5.19 -12.31 -6.97
C GLY A 212 4.10 -12.33 -8.04
N ARG A 213 3.82 -11.17 -8.66
CA ARG A 213 2.87 -11.08 -9.78
C ARG A 213 3.41 -11.77 -11.05
N SER A 214 4.70 -11.63 -11.35
CA SER A 214 5.33 -12.31 -12.49
C SER A 214 5.35 -13.83 -12.31
N ILE A 215 5.54 -14.33 -11.09
CA ILE A 215 5.44 -15.77 -10.77
C ILE A 215 4.02 -16.26 -11.03
N ALA A 216 3.00 -15.56 -10.55
CA ALA A 216 1.61 -15.93 -10.83
C ALA A 216 1.30 -15.93 -12.33
N ARG A 217 1.80 -14.92 -13.07
CA ARG A 217 1.68 -14.85 -14.53
C ARG A 217 2.40 -16.01 -15.23
N ALA A 218 3.59 -16.36 -14.77
CA ALA A 218 4.38 -17.47 -15.31
C ALA A 218 3.70 -18.83 -15.10
N LEU A 219 3.04 -19.02 -13.96
CA LEU A 219 2.30 -20.23 -13.62
C LEU A 219 0.89 -20.28 -14.21
N GLY A 220 0.40 -19.19 -14.82
CA GLY A 220 -0.99 -19.10 -15.29
C GLY A 220 -2.04 -19.00 -14.16
N ARG A 221 -1.60 -18.80 -12.91
CA ARG A 221 -2.45 -18.75 -11.71
C ARG A 221 -2.98 -17.34 -11.44
N LYS A 222 -4.14 -17.27 -10.79
CA LYS A 222 -4.69 -15.99 -10.30
C LYS A 222 -3.82 -15.44 -9.18
N PHE A 223 -3.72 -14.10 -9.10
CA PHE A 223 -2.89 -13.43 -8.11
C PHE A 223 -3.75 -12.60 -7.17
N PHE A 224 -3.62 -12.85 -5.87
CA PHE A 224 -4.22 -12.03 -4.82
C PHE A 224 -3.13 -11.51 -3.89
N ARG A 225 -3.28 -10.27 -3.41
CA ARG A 225 -2.33 -9.67 -2.48
C ARG A 225 -3.06 -8.92 -1.37
N PHE A 226 -2.64 -9.15 -0.14
CA PHE A 226 -3.00 -8.31 0.99
C PHE A 226 -1.80 -8.07 1.91
N SER A 227 -1.90 -7.03 2.73
CA SER A 227 -0.85 -6.61 3.66
C SER A 227 -1.15 -7.17 5.05
N LEU A 228 -0.14 -7.74 5.69
CA LEU A 228 -0.14 -8.14 7.10
C LEU A 228 0.34 -7.01 8.02
N GLY A 229 0.90 -5.95 7.44
CA GLY A 229 1.33 -4.77 8.18
C GLY A 229 0.16 -4.10 8.91
N GLY A 230 0.23 -4.08 10.24
CA GLY A 230 -0.80 -3.51 11.11
C GLY A 230 -1.90 -4.47 11.52
N MET A 231 -1.85 -5.74 11.07
CA MET A 231 -2.75 -6.79 11.53
C MET A 231 -2.49 -7.10 13.01
N ARG A 232 -3.56 -7.12 13.80
CA ARG A 232 -3.50 -7.33 15.26
C ARG A 232 -4.46 -8.41 15.77
N ASP A 233 -5.41 -8.82 14.94
CA ASP A 233 -6.49 -9.73 15.31
C ASP A 233 -6.44 -11.00 14.46
N GLU A 234 -6.52 -12.15 15.11
CA GLU A 234 -6.63 -13.47 14.48
C GLU A 234 -7.89 -13.57 13.60
N ALA A 235 -8.94 -12.82 13.92
CA ALA A 235 -10.17 -12.81 13.13
C ALA A 235 -9.97 -12.29 11.70
N GLU A 236 -8.91 -11.51 11.42
CA GLU A 236 -8.58 -11.15 10.04
C GLU A 236 -8.12 -12.36 9.21
N ILE A 237 -7.56 -13.38 9.86
CA ILE A 237 -7.08 -14.62 9.22
C ILE A 237 -8.16 -15.69 9.23
N LYS A 238 -8.74 -15.98 10.40
CA LYS A 238 -9.72 -17.07 10.59
C LYS A 238 -11.18 -16.63 10.49
N GLY A 239 -11.46 -15.36 10.30
CA GLY A 239 -12.82 -14.84 10.29
C GLY A 239 -13.47 -14.78 11.68
N HIS A 240 -14.67 -14.23 11.69
CA HIS A 240 -15.50 -14.11 12.88
C HIS A 240 -16.52 -15.26 12.95
N ARG A 241 -16.86 -15.70 14.16
CA ARG A 241 -18.00 -16.60 14.35
C ARG A 241 -19.28 -15.93 13.85
N ARG A 242 -20.11 -16.70 13.14
CA ARG A 242 -21.39 -16.26 12.54
C ARG A 242 -22.37 -15.62 13.52
N THR A 243 -22.23 -15.92 14.81
CA THR A 243 -23.03 -15.37 15.91
C THR A 243 -22.80 -13.87 16.14
N TYR A 244 -21.70 -13.31 15.62
CA TYR A 244 -21.40 -11.89 15.80
C TYR A 244 -22.08 -11.02 14.74
N VAL A 245 -22.57 -9.85 15.17
CA VAL A 245 -23.16 -8.86 14.28
C VAL A 245 -22.07 -8.36 13.31
N GLY A 246 -22.33 -8.47 12.01
CA GLY A 246 -21.36 -8.09 10.98
C GLY A 246 -20.22 -9.09 10.79
N ALA A 247 -20.38 -10.34 11.24
CA ALA A 247 -19.38 -11.39 11.04
C ALA A 247 -19.02 -11.55 9.55
N MET A 248 -17.72 -11.65 9.29
CA MET A 248 -17.16 -11.87 7.96
C MET A 248 -16.17 -13.04 7.99
N PRO A 249 -16.02 -13.79 6.88
CA PRO A 249 -14.93 -14.74 6.71
C PRO A 249 -13.57 -14.05 6.75
N GLY A 250 -12.53 -14.82 7.04
CA GLY A 250 -11.14 -14.38 7.04
C GLY A 250 -10.63 -14.01 5.65
N LYS A 251 -9.48 -13.31 5.60
CA LYS A 251 -8.87 -12.80 4.38
C LYS A 251 -8.52 -13.89 3.36
N PHE A 252 -8.17 -15.09 3.81
CA PHE A 252 -7.87 -16.21 2.90
C PHE A 252 -9.12 -16.68 2.16
N ILE A 253 -10.25 -16.83 2.85
CA ILE A 253 -11.52 -17.18 2.22
C ILE A 253 -11.99 -16.08 1.26
N GLN A 254 -11.83 -14.81 1.65
CA GLN A 254 -12.08 -13.67 0.75
C GLN A 254 -11.20 -13.75 -0.52
N ALA A 255 -9.91 -14.04 -0.37
CA ALA A 255 -8.98 -14.17 -1.49
C ALA A 255 -9.37 -15.30 -2.46
N ILE A 256 -9.77 -16.45 -1.92
CA ILE A 256 -10.21 -17.60 -2.72
C ILE A 256 -11.48 -17.26 -3.50
N LYS A 257 -12.44 -16.59 -2.87
CA LYS A 257 -13.65 -16.10 -3.54
C LYS A 257 -13.31 -15.10 -4.65
N ASP A 258 -12.51 -14.08 -4.35
CA ASP A 258 -12.19 -12.99 -5.30
C ASP A 258 -11.37 -13.50 -6.50
N THR A 259 -10.59 -14.57 -6.33
CA THR A 259 -9.81 -15.18 -7.41
C THR A 259 -10.59 -16.23 -8.19
N GLU A 260 -11.74 -16.68 -7.68
CA GLU A 260 -12.59 -17.73 -8.28
C GLU A 260 -11.81 -19.03 -8.57
N SER A 261 -10.77 -19.31 -7.79
CA SER A 261 -9.89 -20.47 -7.95
C SER A 261 -9.40 -21.01 -6.61
N ALA A 262 -9.21 -22.32 -6.51
CA ALA A 262 -8.68 -23.01 -5.33
C ALA A 262 -7.14 -23.11 -5.28
N ASN A 263 -6.43 -22.76 -6.37
CA ASN A 263 -4.96 -22.76 -6.42
C ASN A 263 -4.33 -21.39 -6.76
N PRO A 264 -4.82 -20.24 -6.24
CA PRO A 264 -4.23 -18.96 -6.54
C PRO A 264 -2.82 -18.82 -5.94
N VAL A 265 -2.09 -17.82 -6.43
CA VAL A 265 -0.92 -17.28 -5.75
C VAL A 265 -1.40 -16.20 -4.78
N ILE A 266 -1.24 -16.45 -3.48
CA ILE A 266 -1.58 -15.49 -2.43
C ILE A 266 -0.29 -14.87 -1.91
N MET A 267 -0.19 -13.56 -2.10
CA MET A 267 0.96 -12.78 -1.64
C MET A 267 0.66 -12.06 -0.31
N LEU A 268 1.46 -12.38 0.70
CA LEU A 268 1.43 -11.83 2.05
C LEU A 268 2.49 -10.73 2.20
N ASP A 269 2.07 -9.48 2.11
CA ASP A 269 2.99 -8.32 2.15
C ASP A 269 3.28 -7.90 3.60
N GLU A 270 4.53 -7.54 3.91
CA GLU A 270 4.95 -7.00 5.22
C GLU A 270 4.74 -7.97 6.42
N ILE A 271 5.13 -9.24 6.26
CA ILE A 271 5.06 -10.25 7.34
C ILE A 271 5.95 -9.87 8.55
N ASP A 272 6.98 -9.06 8.31
CA ASP A 272 7.89 -8.51 9.31
C ASP A 272 7.24 -7.50 10.26
N LYS A 273 6.00 -7.08 9.96
CA LYS A 273 5.25 -6.07 10.73
C LYS A 273 4.03 -6.64 11.47
N ILE A 274 3.91 -7.96 11.55
CA ILE A 274 2.89 -8.59 12.38
C ILE A 274 3.19 -8.26 13.83
N GLY A 275 2.24 -7.60 14.50
CA GLY A 275 2.37 -7.27 15.92
C GLY A 275 1.84 -8.40 16.79
N ALA A 276 2.60 -8.77 17.82
CA ALA A 276 2.03 -9.53 18.93
C ALA A 276 1.02 -8.62 19.67
N SER A 277 -0.22 -9.06 19.78
CA SER A 277 -1.27 -8.33 20.50
C SER A 277 -1.79 -9.14 21.70
N TYR A 278 -2.37 -8.46 22.68
CA TYR A 278 -2.99 -9.12 23.84
C TYR A 278 -4.33 -9.82 23.49
N GLN A 279 -4.90 -9.58 22.30
CA GLN A 279 -6.23 -10.07 21.89
C GLN A 279 -6.16 -11.34 21.02
N GLY A 280 -4.97 -11.87 20.78
CA GLY A 280 -4.73 -13.07 19.97
C GLY A 280 -3.37 -12.99 19.29
N ASP A 281 -2.84 -14.14 18.88
CA ASP A 281 -1.58 -14.23 18.15
C ASP A 281 -1.85 -14.48 16.65
N PRO A 282 -1.89 -13.43 15.82
CA PRO A 282 -2.05 -13.60 14.37
C PRO A 282 -0.95 -14.46 13.74
N ALA A 283 0.24 -14.54 14.35
CA ALA A 283 1.30 -15.42 13.85
C ALA A 283 0.93 -16.90 13.98
N SER A 284 0.30 -17.30 15.10
CA SER A 284 -0.23 -18.65 15.31
C SER A 284 -1.30 -19.01 14.29
N ALA A 285 -2.20 -18.08 13.96
CA ALA A 285 -3.22 -18.30 12.93
C ALA A 285 -2.62 -18.42 11.52
N LEU A 286 -1.55 -17.68 11.22
CA LEU A 286 -0.81 -17.85 9.96
C LEU A 286 -0.08 -19.19 9.90
N LEU A 287 0.43 -19.70 11.02
CA LEU A 287 1.08 -21.01 11.05
C LEU A 287 0.12 -22.11 10.58
N GLU A 288 -1.13 -22.10 11.05
CA GLU A 288 -2.15 -23.07 10.60
C GLU A 288 -2.42 -23.00 9.09
N VAL A 289 -2.46 -21.79 8.51
CA VAL A 289 -2.68 -21.59 7.07
C VAL A 289 -1.47 -21.96 6.22
N LEU A 290 -0.27 -21.68 6.74
CA LEU A 290 0.98 -21.85 6.00
C LEU A 290 1.58 -23.26 6.17
N ASP A 291 1.22 -23.98 7.23
CA ASP A 291 1.70 -25.34 7.49
C ASP A 291 1.09 -26.32 6.47
N PRO A 292 1.91 -26.99 5.62
CA PRO A 292 1.43 -27.99 4.67
C PRO A 292 0.73 -29.19 5.34
N GLU A 293 0.97 -29.45 6.62
CA GLU A 293 0.31 -30.54 7.36
C GLU A 293 -1.09 -30.17 7.87
N GLN A 294 -1.41 -28.87 7.97
CA GLN A 294 -2.68 -28.37 8.54
C GLN A 294 -3.56 -27.67 7.49
N ASN A 295 -2.95 -27.10 6.46
CA ASN A 295 -3.66 -26.22 5.53
C ASN A 295 -4.71 -26.93 4.64
N SER A 296 -4.67 -28.26 4.53
CA SER A 296 -5.70 -29.04 3.82
C SER A 296 -7.04 -29.08 4.56
N GLU A 297 -7.03 -28.87 5.88
CA GLU A 297 -8.23 -28.88 6.73
C GLU A 297 -8.46 -27.51 7.40
N PHE A 298 -8.00 -26.42 6.78
CA PHE A 298 -8.11 -25.08 7.35
C PHE A 298 -9.55 -24.73 7.73
N LEU A 299 -9.76 -24.35 8.98
CA LEU A 299 -11.08 -24.09 9.54
C LEU A 299 -11.29 -22.59 9.83
N ASP A 300 -11.98 -21.93 8.91
CA ASP A 300 -12.45 -20.56 9.11
C ASP A 300 -13.66 -20.54 10.07
N HIS A 301 -13.62 -19.67 11.08
CA HIS A 301 -14.67 -19.54 12.12
C HIS A 301 -16.04 -19.12 11.56
N TYR A 302 -16.06 -18.41 10.43
CA TYR A 302 -17.30 -18.04 9.76
C TYR A 302 -17.83 -19.23 8.94
N LEU A 303 -16.96 -19.87 8.16
CA LEU A 303 -17.37 -20.99 7.31
C LEU A 303 -17.77 -22.22 8.12
N ASP A 304 -17.06 -22.53 9.20
CA ASP A 304 -17.32 -23.69 10.07
C ASP A 304 -17.34 -25.02 9.30
N VAL A 305 -16.61 -25.06 8.17
CA VAL A 305 -16.33 -26.23 7.34
C VAL A 305 -14.87 -26.18 6.89
N PRO A 306 -14.16 -27.31 6.84
CA PRO A 306 -12.78 -27.34 6.37
C PRO A 306 -12.69 -26.90 4.90
N PHE A 307 -11.72 -26.04 4.60
CA PHE A 307 -11.38 -25.62 3.24
C PHE A 307 -9.93 -25.98 2.92
N ASP A 308 -9.71 -26.65 1.79
CA ASP A 308 -8.38 -27.09 1.38
C ASP A 308 -7.57 -25.93 0.77
N LEU A 309 -6.54 -25.48 1.47
CA LEU A 309 -5.57 -24.47 1.02
C LEU A 309 -4.24 -25.06 0.55
N SER A 310 -4.09 -26.39 0.51
CA SER A 310 -2.83 -27.06 0.16
C SER A 310 -2.30 -26.70 -1.23
N LYS A 311 -3.21 -26.40 -2.17
CA LYS A 311 -2.89 -26.03 -3.57
C LYS A 311 -2.54 -24.56 -3.76
N VAL A 312 -2.71 -23.73 -2.73
CA VAL A 312 -2.38 -22.31 -2.76
C VAL A 312 -0.85 -22.15 -2.72
N LEU A 313 -0.31 -21.31 -3.61
CA LEU A 313 1.09 -20.91 -3.53
C LEU A 313 1.20 -19.63 -2.69
N PHE A 314 1.86 -19.72 -1.54
CA PHE A 314 2.08 -18.58 -0.67
C PHE A 314 3.42 -17.88 -0.97
N ILE A 315 3.37 -16.57 -1.15
CA ILE A 315 4.55 -15.72 -1.32
C ILE A 315 4.53 -14.62 -0.25
N CYS A 316 5.48 -14.65 0.66
CA CYS A 316 5.65 -13.67 1.73
C CYS A 316 6.66 -12.59 1.34
N THR A 317 6.50 -11.38 1.86
CA THR A 317 7.54 -10.35 1.81
C THR A 317 7.87 -9.80 3.19
N ALA A 318 9.14 -9.47 3.35
CA ALA A 318 9.67 -8.82 4.53
C ALA A 318 10.72 -7.77 4.13
N ASN A 319 10.95 -6.78 4.99
CA ASN A 319 12.11 -5.90 4.85
C ASN A 319 13.31 -6.41 5.66
N GLN A 320 13.06 -7.08 6.78
CA GLN A 320 14.05 -7.62 7.69
C GLN A 320 13.60 -9.00 8.19
N LEU A 321 14.57 -9.88 8.49
CA LEU A 321 14.28 -11.22 9.01
C LEU A 321 14.05 -11.23 10.52
N ASP A 322 14.73 -10.36 11.25
CA ASP A 322 14.84 -10.42 12.72
C ASP A 322 13.50 -10.25 13.45
N THR A 323 12.49 -9.67 12.80
CA THR A 323 11.16 -9.44 13.38
C THR A 323 10.15 -10.53 13.03
N ILE A 324 10.53 -11.50 12.18
CA ILE A 324 9.65 -12.61 11.81
C ILE A 324 9.74 -13.71 12.87
N PRO A 325 8.60 -14.27 13.34
CA PRO A 325 8.60 -15.40 14.24
C PRO A 325 9.39 -16.59 13.67
N GLY A 326 10.33 -17.14 14.45
CA GLY A 326 11.17 -18.28 14.06
C GLY A 326 10.39 -19.47 13.47
N PRO A 327 9.28 -19.92 14.09
CA PRO A 327 8.49 -21.04 13.55
C PRO A 327 7.91 -20.80 12.14
N LEU A 328 7.65 -19.55 11.77
CA LEU A 328 7.23 -19.20 10.41
C LEU A 328 8.42 -19.21 9.47
N LEU A 329 9.54 -18.62 9.90
CA LEU A 329 10.75 -18.51 9.08
C LEU A 329 11.34 -19.88 8.69
N ASP A 330 11.34 -20.84 9.61
CA ASP A 330 11.88 -22.19 9.38
C ASP A 330 11.13 -22.96 8.27
N ARG A 331 9.90 -22.55 7.96
CA ARG A 331 9.04 -23.16 6.93
C ARG A 331 9.11 -22.43 5.58
N MET A 332 9.91 -21.36 5.48
CA MET A 332 9.99 -20.51 4.30
C MET A 332 11.32 -20.66 3.57
N GLU A 333 11.26 -20.68 2.23
CA GLU A 333 12.43 -20.56 1.39
C GLU A 333 12.81 -19.08 1.25
N VAL A 334 13.93 -18.69 1.86
CA VAL A 334 14.37 -17.29 1.91
C VAL A 334 15.12 -16.89 0.64
N ILE A 335 14.58 -15.90 -0.07
CA ILE A 335 15.20 -15.27 -1.22
C ILE A 335 15.50 -13.81 -0.88
N SER A 336 16.79 -13.48 -0.79
CA SER A 336 17.26 -12.13 -0.45
C SER A 336 17.45 -11.28 -1.71
N LEU A 337 16.76 -10.15 -1.75
CA LEU A 337 16.87 -9.14 -2.78
C LEU A 337 17.75 -8.01 -2.28
N SER A 338 18.89 -7.84 -2.92
CA SER A 338 19.76 -6.70 -2.73
C SER A 338 19.19 -5.44 -3.39
N GLY A 339 19.78 -4.29 -3.05
CA GLY A 339 19.51 -3.05 -3.78
C GLY A 339 20.09 -3.09 -5.19
N TYR A 340 19.60 -2.21 -6.06
CA TYR A 340 20.06 -2.10 -7.44
C TYR A 340 21.27 -1.18 -7.58
N LEU A 341 22.17 -1.53 -8.48
CA LEU A 341 23.23 -0.67 -8.99
C LEU A 341 22.66 0.50 -9.79
N ALA A 342 23.42 1.60 -9.90
CA ALA A 342 22.97 2.77 -10.66
C ALA A 342 22.73 2.46 -12.15
N SER A 343 23.52 1.55 -12.74
CA SER A 343 23.31 1.05 -14.10
C SER A 343 22.00 0.28 -14.24
N GLU A 344 21.70 -0.63 -13.32
CA GLU A 344 20.46 -1.41 -13.31
C GLU A 344 19.24 -0.50 -13.15
N LYS A 345 19.30 0.48 -12.24
CA LYS A 345 18.22 1.46 -12.06
C LYS A 345 17.94 2.27 -13.32
N LEU A 346 18.95 2.55 -14.13
CA LEU A 346 18.76 3.25 -15.40
C LEU A 346 17.99 2.42 -16.42
N GLU A 347 18.26 1.12 -16.46
CA GLU A 347 17.56 0.17 -17.31
C GLU A 347 16.11 0.02 -16.82
N ILE A 348 15.93 -0.24 -15.52
CA ILE A 348 14.61 -0.35 -14.88
C ILE A 348 13.76 0.91 -15.11
N ALA A 349 14.38 2.10 -14.95
CA ALA A 349 13.70 3.36 -15.19
C ALA A 349 13.21 3.52 -16.62
N ARG A 350 14.01 3.07 -17.58
CA ARG A 350 13.73 3.21 -19.02
C ARG A 350 12.72 2.18 -19.51
N ASN A 351 12.89 0.93 -19.12
CA ASN A 351 12.14 -0.21 -19.65
C ASN A 351 10.80 -0.39 -18.93
N HIS A 352 10.74 -0.10 -17.62
CA HIS A 352 9.55 -0.38 -16.80
C HIS A 352 8.93 0.88 -16.19
N LEU A 353 9.68 1.70 -15.46
CA LEU A 353 9.08 2.79 -14.66
C LEU A 353 8.51 3.91 -15.53
N LEU A 354 9.28 4.41 -16.49
CA LEU A 354 8.84 5.50 -17.36
C LEU A 354 7.62 5.09 -18.21
N PRO A 355 7.60 3.93 -18.90
CA PRO A 355 6.40 3.47 -19.60
C PRO A 355 5.16 3.35 -18.71
N ARG A 356 5.31 2.79 -17.50
CA ARG A 356 4.20 2.70 -16.52
C ARG A 356 3.69 4.07 -16.09
N GLN A 357 4.58 5.04 -15.86
CA GLN A 357 4.19 6.41 -15.49
C GLN A 357 3.51 7.15 -16.65
N LEU A 358 3.96 6.95 -17.89
CA LEU A 358 3.30 7.51 -19.08
C LEU A 358 1.87 6.97 -19.23
N GLU A 359 1.71 5.66 -19.09
CA GLU A 359 0.42 4.97 -19.20
C GLU A 359 -0.57 5.45 -18.12
N ARG A 360 -0.12 5.53 -16.86
CA ARG A 360 -0.93 6.08 -15.75
C ARG A 360 -1.34 7.55 -15.97
N ALA A 361 -0.53 8.33 -16.67
CA ALA A 361 -0.81 9.72 -16.98
C ALA A 361 -1.63 9.90 -18.27
N GLY A 362 -2.01 8.82 -18.95
CA GLY A 362 -2.74 8.87 -20.22
C GLY A 362 -1.90 9.37 -21.41
N LEU A 363 -0.57 9.41 -21.27
CA LEU A 363 0.32 9.79 -22.36
C LEU A 363 0.64 8.59 -23.26
N LYS A 364 0.73 8.83 -24.57
CA LYS A 364 1.20 7.84 -25.54
C LYS A 364 2.64 7.45 -25.20
N LYS A 365 2.92 6.14 -25.19
CA LYS A 365 4.25 5.55 -24.92
C LYS A 365 5.36 6.13 -25.80
N ARG A 366 5.02 6.65 -26.98
CA ARG A 366 5.94 7.29 -27.91
C ARG A 366 5.42 8.65 -28.36
N GLY A 367 6.33 9.63 -28.45
CA GLY A 367 6.12 10.88 -29.16
C GLY A 367 5.67 12.09 -28.33
N GLN A 368 5.18 11.91 -27.10
CA GLN A 368 4.72 13.05 -26.26
C GLN A 368 5.76 13.52 -25.24
N LEU A 369 6.50 12.59 -24.63
CA LEU A 369 7.58 12.89 -23.68
C LEU A 369 8.79 12.00 -23.96
N ARG A 370 9.98 12.58 -23.92
CA ARG A 370 11.26 11.85 -24.01
C ARG A 370 12.21 12.39 -22.94
N ILE A 371 12.74 11.48 -22.13
CA ILE A 371 13.79 11.79 -21.15
C ILE A 371 15.11 11.23 -21.67
N ASP A 372 16.13 12.06 -21.77
CA ASP A 372 17.43 11.63 -22.28
C ASP A 372 18.18 10.77 -21.25
N LYS A 373 19.07 9.87 -21.72
CA LYS A 373 19.85 8.99 -20.84
C LYS A 373 20.68 9.77 -19.80
N ALA A 374 21.20 10.94 -20.18
CA ALA A 374 21.92 11.82 -19.27
C ALA A 374 21.01 12.42 -18.19
N ALA A 375 19.77 12.76 -18.53
CA ALA A 375 18.79 13.24 -17.56
C ALA A 375 18.37 12.14 -16.58
N LEU A 376 18.11 10.92 -17.08
CA LEU A 376 17.84 9.76 -16.22
C LEU A 376 19.00 9.47 -15.26
N ARG A 377 20.25 9.51 -15.75
CA ARG A 377 21.45 9.35 -14.91
C ARG A 377 21.51 10.40 -13.81
N ARG A 378 21.28 11.67 -14.16
CA ARG A 378 21.23 12.75 -13.18
C ARG A 378 20.16 12.49 -12.10
N ILE A 379 18.97 12.01 -12.48
CA ILE A 379 17.90 11.68 -11.52
C ILE A 379 18.33 10.54 -10.58
N VAL A 380 18.95 9.48 -11.11
CA VAL A 380 19.41 8.34 -10.30
C VAL A 380 20.51 8.76 -9.32
N GLU A 381 21.52 9.49 -9.79
CA GLU A 381 22.70 9.85 -8.99
C GLU A 381 22.45 11.01 -8.01
N ASP A 382 21.71 12.04 -8.42
CA ASP A 382 21.59 13.30 -7.67
C ASP A 382 20.30 13.39 -6.83
N TYR A 383 19.28 12.58 -7.14
CA TYR A 383 17.96 12.65 -6.49
C TYR A 383 17.52 11.32 -5.85
N ALA A 384 17.90 10.16 -6.39
CA ALA A 384 17.37 8.85 -5.99
C ALA A 384 18.42 7.86 -5.45
N ARG A 385 19.27 8.32 -4.51
CA ARG A 385 20.20 7.45 -3.76
C ARG A 385 19.50 6.65 -2.66
N GLU A 386 18.78 5.61 -3.05
CA GLU A 386 18.23 4.58 -2.14
C GLU A 386 18.59 3.18 -2.64
N ALA A 387 18.30 2.09 -1.93
CA ALA A 387 18.57 0.75 -2.46
C ALA A 387 17.63 0.35 -3.62
N GLY A 388 16.35 0.68 -3.51
CA GLY A 388 15.31 0.38 -4.51
C GLY A 388 15.09 1.48 -5.56
N VAL A 389 13.91 1.45 -6.18
CA VAL A 389 13.49 2.44 -7.22
C VAL A 389 12.21 3.21 -6.88
N ARG A 390 11.77 3.20 -5.61
CA ARG A 390 10.52 3.84 -5.17
C ARG A 390 10.56 5.37 -5.30
N ARG A 391 11.63 6.03 -4.84
CA ARG A 391 11.87 7.47 -5.03
C ARG A 391 12.10 7.79 -6.50
N LEU A 392 12.85 6.95 -7.21
CA LEU A 392 13.07 7.11 -8.65
C LEU A 392 11.74 7.15 -9.41
N GLU A 393 10.84 6.20 -9.14
CA GLU A 393 9.49 6.19 -9.73
C GLU A 393 8.69 7.46 -9.37
N LYS A 394 8.76 7.94 -8.12
CA LYS A 394 8.10 9.19 -7.70
C LYS A 394 8.61 10.40 -8.49
N TYR A 395 9.92 10.52 -8.69
CA TYR A 395 10.52 11.63 -9.44
C TYR A 395 10.16 11.56 -10.93
N LEU A 396 10.19 10.36 -11.53
CA LEU A 396 9.72 10.18 -12.91
C LEU A 396 8.25 10.58 -13.05
N GLY A 397 7.39 10.18 -12.11
CA GLY A 397 5.99 10.60 -12.09
C GLY A 397 5.80 12.11 -11.95
N ALA A 398 6.64 12.78 -11.16
CA ALA A 398 6.63 14.24 -11.05
C ALA A 398 6.99 14.94 -12.38
N ILE A 399 8.01 14.44 -13.08
CA ILE A 399 8.41 14.93 -14.42
C ILE A 399 7.26 14.72 -15.41
N VAL A 400 6.67 13.53 -15.43
CA VAL A 400 5.54 13.19 -16.31
C VAL A 400 4.36 14.13 -16.06
N ARG A 401 3.96 14.36 -14.80
CA ARG A 401 2.86 15.30 -14.47
C ARG A 401 3.16 16.73 -14.92
N LYS A 402 4.37 17.23 -14.69
CA LYS A 402 4.79 18.55 -15.19
C LYS A 402 4.77 18.63 -16.72
N ALA A 403 5.18 17.57 -17.41
CA ALA A 403 5.10 17.49 -18.85
C ALA A 403 3.65 17.49 -19.36
N VAL A 404 2.73 16.78 -18.69
CA VAL A 404 1.29 16.84 -19.02
C VAL A 404 0.76 18.27 -18.97
N VAL A 405 1.07 19.01 -17.89
CA VAL A 405 0.66 20.42 -17.76
C VAL A 405 1.21 21.27 -18.91
N LYS A 406 2.46 21.06 -19.31
CA LYS A 406 3.09 21.75 -20.45
C LYS A 406 2.40 21.44 -21.78
N ILE A 407 2.05 20.17 -22.03
CA ILE A 407 1.30 19.75 -23.23
C ILE A 407 -0.07 20.42 -23.26
N LEU A 408 -0.79 20.43 -22.13
CA LEU A 408 -2.11 21.08 -22.03
C LEU A 408 -2.05 22.60 -22.21
N LYS A 409 -0.91 23.23 -21.90
CA LYS A 409 -0.63 24.65 -22.17
C LYS A 409 -0.22 24.94 -23.62
N GLY A 410 -0.20 23.93 -24.49
CA GLY A 410 0.10 24.09 -25.91
C GLY A 410 1.57 23.98 -26.29
N GLU A 411 2.45 23.48 -25.41
CA GLU A 411 3.85 23.23 -25.79
C GLU A 411 3.96 22.15 -26.88
N LYS A 412 4.87 22.35 -27.84
CA LYS A 412 5.08 21.42 -28.94
C LYS A 412 5.63 20.08 -28.43
N THR A 413 5.03 18.98 -28.87
CA THR A 413 5.49 17.62 -28.57
C THR A 413 6.51 17.14 -29.62
N PRO A 414 7.47 16.25 -29.25
CA PRO A 414 7.73 15.71 -27.92
C PRO A 414 8.38 16.73 -26.97
N ILE A 415 7.91 16.78 -25.72
CA ILE A 415 8.66 17.43 -24.65
C ILE A 415 9.93 16.62 -24.42
N ARG A 416 11.09 17.27 -24.54
CA ARG A 416 12.40 16.64 -24.30
C ARG A 416 12.96 17.15 -22.98
N VAL A 417 13.27 16.23 -22.07
CA VAL A 417 13.90 16.53 -20.78
C VAL A 417 15.37 16.16 -20.86
N ARG A 418 16.23 17.19 -20.87
CA ARG A 418 17.69 17.07 -20.86
C ARG A 418 18.22 17.13 -19.43
N ALA A 419 19.50 16.83 -19.27
CA ALA A 419 20.15 16.86 -17.96
C ALA A 419 20.11 18.26 -17.31
N SER A 420 20.19 19.34 -18.10
CA SER A 420 20.04 20.73 -17.65
C SER A 420 18.66 20.99 -17.04
N ASP A 421 17.63 20.43 -17.64
CA ASP A 421 16.24 20.76 -17.34
C ASP A 421 15.76 20.07 -16.07
N VAL A 422 16.45 19.01 -15.61
CA VAL A 422 16.05 18.21 -14.44
C VAL A 422 15.79 19.09 -13.20
N GLU A 423 16.57 20.14 -13.02
CA GLU A 423 16.43 21.07 -11.89
C GLU A 423 15.14 21.90 -11.97
N ASP A 424 14.70 22.30 -13.16
CA ASP A 424 13.40 22.98 -13.36
C ASP A 424 12.22 22.05 -13.02
N TYR A 425 12.39 20.75 -13.31
CA TYR A 425 11.37 19.76 -13.02
C TYR A 425 11.35 19.30 -11.56
N LEU A 426 12.50 19.15 -10.91
CA LEU A 426 12.60 18.50 -9.59
C LEU A 426 13.08 19.44 -8.47
N GLY A 427 13.53 20.64 -8.80
CA GLY A 427 14.23 21.53 -7.87
C GLY A 427 15.70 21.15 -7.71
N LYS A 428 16.36 21.79 -6.74
CA LYS A 428 17.79 21.55 -6.46
C LYS A 428 18.06 20.07 -6.13
N PRO A 429 19.23 19.53 -6.52
CA PRO A 429 19.66 18.18 -6.15
C PRO A 429 19.54 17.91 -4.65
N VAL A 430 18.99 16.75 -4.29
CA VAL A 430 18.88 16.31 -2.89
C VAL A 430 20.24 15.81 -2.38
N PHE A 431 21.00 15.16 -3.26
CA PHE A 431 22.31 14.61 -2.96
C PHE A 431 23.36 15.33 -3.83
N PRO A 432 23.91 16.47 -3.37
CA PRO A 432 25.00 17.11 -4.08
C PRO A 432 26.20 16.17 -4.17
N LYS A 433 27.04 16.36 -5.20
CA LYS A 433 28.33 15.67 -5.26
C LYS A 433 29.22 16.20 -4.15
N GLU A 434 29.38 15.42 -3.09
CA GLU A 434 30.41 15.67 -2.09
C GLU A 434 31.77 15.49 -2.76
N LYS A 435 32.66 16.46 -2.54
CA LYS A 435 34.04 16.31 -2.97
C LYS A 435 34.67 15.26 -2.06
N ALA A 436 35.25 14.21 -2.65
CA ALA A 436 36.08 13.28 -1.91
C ALA A 436 37.22 14.08 -1.25
N ILE A 437 37.29 14.04 0.08
CA ILE A 437 38.38 14.67 0.82
C ILE A 437 39.60 13.76 0.61
N SER A 438 40.68 14.34 0.09
CA SER A 438 41.91 13.62 -0.23
C SER A 438 43.10 14.34 0.39
N GLY A 439 44.00 13.59 1.02
CA GLY A 439 45.20 14.14 1.63
C GLY A 439 45.84 13.16 2.60
N VAL A 440 47.00 13.53 3.13
CA VAL A 440 47.66 12.78 4.22
C VAL A 440 46.74 12.76 5.43
N GLY A 441 46.51 11.58 5.99
CA GLY A 441 45.61 11.39 7.13
C GLY A 441 44.14 11.18 6.76
N VAL A 442 43.77 11.13 5.48
CA VAL A 442 42.39 10.84 5.06
C VAL A 442 42.33 9.51 4.32
N VAL A 443 41.46 8.61 4.76
CA VAL A 443 41.21 7.31 4.13
C VAL A 443 39.73 7.11 3.85
N THR A 444 39.41 6.47 2.73
CA THR A 444 38.02 6.14 2.39
C THR A 444 37.67 4.78 2.98
N GLY A 445 36.75 4.76 3.95
CA GLY A 445 36.16 3.56 4.52
C GLY A 445 34.84 3.21 3.82
N LEU A 446 34.48 1.93 3.84
CA LEU A 446 33.16 1.45 3.44
C LEU A 446 32.33 1.19 4.70
N ALA A 447 31.10 1.68 4.70
CA ALA A 447 30.13 1.47 5.76
C ALA A 447 28.85 0.86 5.20
N TRP A 448 28.18 0.05 6.02
CA TRP A 448 26.83 -0.40 5.74
C TRP A 448 25.84 0.49 6.48
N THR A 449 24.88 1.05 5.76
CA THR A 449 23.84 1.93 6.30
C THR A 449 22.47 1.29 6.06
N ALA A 450 21.43 1.80 6.72
CA ALA A 450 20.05 1.39 6.47
C ALA A 450 19.59 1.61 5.01
N MET A 451 20.31 2.44 4.25
CA MET A 451 20.04 2.73 2.83
C MET A 451 20.95 1.93 1.88
N GLY A 452 21.81 1.05 2.39
CA GLY A 452 22.82 0.27 1.65
C GLY A 452 24.25 0.68 1.98
N GLY A 453 25.20 0.25 1.14
CA GLY A 453 26.61 0.61 1.29
C GLY A 453 26.88 2.10 1.05
N ALA A 454 27.73 2.70 1.88
CA ALA A 454 28.18 4.09 1.76
C ALA A 454 29.70 4.18 1.92
N THR A 455 30.30 5.22 1.34
CA THR A 455 31.71 5.57 1.56
C THR A 455 31.80 6.66 2.62
N LEU A 456 32.72 6.52 3.57
CA LEU A 456 33.00 7.53 4.60
C LEU A 456 34.46 7.95 4.50
N SER A 457 34.74 9.25 4.66
CA SER A 457 36.10 9.75 4.81
C SER A 457 36.49 9.71 6.29
N VAL A 458 37.38 8.81 6.67
CA VAL A 458 37.98 8.78 8.00
C VAL A 458 39.21 9.69 8.00
N GLU A 459 39.26 10.60 8.95
CA GLU A 459 40.28 11.64 9.01
C GLU A 459 41.09 11.54 10.30
N ALA A 460 42.40 11.48 10.18
CA ALA A 460 43.35 11.46 11.27
C ALA A 460 44.30 12.65 11.12
N THR A 461 44.31 13.54 12.11
CA THR A 461 45.16 14.73 12.11
C THR A 461 46.04 14.76 13.36
N HIS A 462 47.32 15.07 13.17
CA HIS A 462 48.22 15.43 14.26
C HIS A 462 47.96 16.89 14.65
N ILE A 463 47.46 17.13 15.87
CA ILE A 463 47.10 18.47 16.36
C ILE A 463 48.33 19.24 16.82
N HIS A 464 49.10 18.65 17.75
CA HIS A 464 50.28 19.28 18.36
C HIS A 464 51.18 18.24 19.03
N SER A 465 52.39 18.64 19.41
CA SER A 465 53.39 17.80 20.09
C SER A 465 53.70 18.22 21.53
N TYR A 466 52.70 18.70 22.29
CA TYR A 466 52.88 19.15 23.68
C TYR A 466 52.51 18.11 24.75
N GLN A 467 51.51 17.27 24.48
CA GLN A 467 51.01 16.25 25.39
C GLN A 467 50.52 15.05 24.57
N ARG A 468 50.76 13.84 25.07
CA ARG A 468 50.18 12.63 24.51
C ARG A 468 48.66 12.70 24.59
N GLY A 469 47.99 12.31 23.52
CA GLY A 469 46.57 12.01 23.59
C GLY A 469 46.01 11.44 22.30
N PHE A 470 44.83 10.84 22.42
CA PHE A 470 44.07 10.34 21.29
C PHE A 470 42.61 10.78 21.45
N LYS A 471 42.13 11.59 20.54
CA LYS A 471 40.77 12.13 20.57
C LYS A 471 39.93 11.47 19.48
N LEU A 472 38.77 10.95 19.86
CA LEU A 472 37.81 10.33 18.97
C LEU A 472 36.57 11.20 18.83
N THR A 473 36.09 11.39 17.61
CA THR A 473 34.84 12.15 17.34
C THR A 473 34.03 11.53 16.21
N GLY A 474 32.74 11.88 16.17
CA GLY A 474 31.81 11.40 15.14
C GLY A 474 30.75 10.41 15.63
N GLN A 475 30.35 10.53 16.91
CA GLN A 475 29.27 9.74 17.51
C GLN A 475 29.47 8.22 17.41
N LEU A 476 30.71 7.77 17.65
CA LEU A 476 31.07 6.36 17.63
C LEU A 476 30.42 5.61 18.81
N GLY A 477 29.84 4.44 18.52
CA GLY A 477 29.44 3.46 19.53
C GLY A 477 30.64 2.77 20.18
N ASP A 478 30.40 2.03 21.26
CA ASP A 478 31.48 1.51 22.13
C ASP A 478 32.42 0.55 21.40
N VAL A 479 31.88 -0.35 20.57
CA VAL A 479 32.68 -1.29 19.75
C VAL A 479 33.63 -0.56 18.80
N MET A 480 33.17 0.54 18.20
CA MET A 480 33.99 1.32 17.25
C MET A 480 35.06 2.15 17.98
N ARG A 481 34.79 2.60 19.20
CA ARG A 481 35.80 3.27 20.05
C ARG A 481 36.91 2.29 20.43
N GLU A 482 36.55 1.09 20.86
CA GLU A 482 37.49 0.02 21.18
C GLU A 482 38.34 -0.33 19.95
N SER A 483 37.72 -0.50 18.78
CA SER A 483 38.45 -0.75 17.53
C SER A 483 39.46 0.35 17.20
N ALA A 484 39.11 1.62 17.41
CA ALA A 484 40.02 2.74 17.18
C ALA A 484 41.18 2.78 18.19
N GLU A 485 40.94 2.45 19.46
CA GLU A 485 41.98 2.34 20.49
C GLU A 485 42.96 1.19 20.21
N ILE A 486 42.45 0.05 19.74
CA ILE A 486 43.27 -1.08 19.30
C ILE A 486 44.15 -0.68 18.12
N ALA A 487 43.56 -0.02 17.10
CA ALA A 487 44.32 0.47 15.95
C ALA A 487 45.41 1.48 16.37
N TYR A 488 45.09 2.40 17.28
CA TYR A 488 46.07 3.34 17.83
C TYR A 488 47.20 2.62 18.57
N SER A 489 46.87 1.62 19.40
CA SER A 489 47.86 0.82 20.13
C SER A 489 48.78 0.01 19.21
N TYR A 490 48.22 -0.56 18.14
CA TYR A 490 49.00 -1.26 17.12
C TYR A 490 49.97 -0.32 16.40
N ILE A 491 49.53 0.90 16.07
CA ILE A 491 50.39 1.91 15.45
C ILE A 491 51.53 2.32 16.40
N LEU A 492 51.22 2.54 17.68
CA LEU A 492 52.24 2.85 18.70
C LEU A 492 53.31 1.77 18.80
N ALA A 493 52.92 0.50 18.80
CA ALA A 493 53.84 -0.63 18.95
C ALA A 493 54.74 -0.84 17.71
N ASN A 494 54.36 -0.35 16.53
CA ASN A 494 55.06 -0.59 15.27
C ASN A 494 55.56 0.71 14.60
N ALA A 495 55.52 1.85 15.30
CA ALA A 495 55.83 3.17 14.75
C ALA A 495 57.22 3.25 14.10
N GLU A 496 58.23 2.62 14.73
CA GLU A 496 59.60 2.57 14.20
C GLU A 496 59.69 1.87 12.84
N GLN A 497 58.87 0.83 12.61
CA GLN A 497 58.87 0.09 11.35
C GLN A 497 58.35 0.92 10.17
N TRP A 498 57.59 1.99 10.46
CA TRP A 498 57.03 2.91 9.45
C TRP A 498 57.79 4.24 9.40
N GLY A 499 58.98 4.30 10.00
CA GLY A 499 59.88 5.46 9.92
C GLY A 499 59.48 6.62 10.83
N ALA A 500 58.59 6.40 11.81
CA ALA A 500 58.29 7.40 12.82
C ALA A 500 59.36 7.38 13.94
N PRO A 501 59.78 8.55 14.47
CA PRO A 501 60.66 8.62 15.63
C PRO A 501 60.07 7.90 16.85
N PRO A 502 60.89 7.23 17.69
CA PRO A 502 60.42 6.49 18.87
C PRO A 502 59.63 7.36 19.86
N ASP A 503 59.98 8.65 19.93
CA ASP A 503 59.39 9.64 20.83
C ASP A 503 58.20 10.40 20.23
N PHE A 504 57.87 10.17 18.95
CA PHE A 504 56.83 10.93 18.24
C PHE A 504 55.49 10.91 18.99
N PHE A 505 55.06 9.74 19.44
CA PHE A 505 53.78 9.57 20.13
C PHE A 505 53.81 9.85 21.64
N GLU A 506 54.99 10.10 22.23
CA GLU A 506 55.09 10.48 23.64
C GLU A 506 54.51 11.87 23.91
N LYS A 507 54.50 12.74 22.90
CA LYS A 507 53.99 14.11 22.99
C LYS A 507 52.95 14.47 21.93
N ALA A 508 52.67 13.58 20.97
CA ALA A 508 51.66 13.83 19.94
C ALA A 508 50.23 13.67 20.47
N LEU A 509 49.39 14.65 20.14
CA LEU A 509 47.94 14.53 20.21
C LEU A 509 47.40 14.24 18.81
N VAL A 510 46.84 13.06 18.62
CA VAL A 510 46.17 12.65 17.38
C VAL A 510 44.67 12.74 17.56
N HIS A 511 43.99 13.33 16.58
CA HIS A 511 42.53 13.37 16.54
C HIS A 511 42.04 12.58 15.33
N LEU A 512 41.29 11.52 15.62
CA LEU A 512 40.60 10.71 14.64
C LEU A 512 39.11 11.11 14.61
N HIS A 513 38.67 11.54 13.44
CA HIS A 513 37.28 11.79 13.12
C HIS A 513 36.74 10.69 12.21
N VAL A 514 35.66 10.04 12.63
CA VAL A 514 34.94 9.05 11.85
C VAL A 514 33.52 9.55 11.68
N PRO A 515 33.11 10.02 10.49
CA PRO A 515 31.77 10.58 10.29
C PRO A 515 30.66 9.61 10.73
N ALA A 516 29.62 10.16 11.36
CA ALA A 516 28.43 9.40 11.75
C ALA A 516 27.64 8.99 10.49
N GLY A 517 27.97 7.82 9.94
CA GLY A 517 27.32 7.30 8.73
C GLY A 517 26.93 5.82 8.81
N ALA A 518 27.53 5.05 9.71
CA ALA A 518 27.16 3.66 9.93
C ALA A 518 25.96 3.56 10.89
N THR A 519 25.04 2.63 10.63
CA THR A 519 24.05 2.23 11.63
C THR A 519 24.79 1.71 12.87
N PRO A 520 24.50 2.20 14.08
CA PRO A 520 25.14 1.69 15.29
C PRO A 520 24.85 0.18 15.38
N LYS A 521 25.91 -0.61 15.46
CA LYS A 521 25.85 -2.02 15.85
C LYS A 521 26.25 -2.13 17.31
#